data_AF-Q2BEV3-F1
#
_entry.id   AF-Q2BEV3-F1
#
_cell.length_a   1.000
_cell.length_b   1.000
_cell.length_c   1.000
_cell.angle_alpha   90.00
_cell.angle_beta   90.00
_cell.angle_gamma   90.00
#
_symmetry.space_group_name_H-M   'P 1'
#
loop_
_entity.id
_entity.type
_entity.pdbx_description
1 polymer ?
#
loop_
_entity_poly.entity_id
_entity_poly.type
_entity_poly.pdbx_seq_one_letter_code
_entity_poly.pdbx_strand_id
1 'polypeptide(L)'
;MKLVLVLTGLIMMSAACSGAAESEPASDKMTAAPVKNAIEEVDAAGEEKDAEEAAEKESFIANGKEWQLGFTDSQNGLLKEYVLAGETVDNWSELITVQRFSNPNGARVQDFAAQFKAALEKSVAGNLRFQILTEDAKNLFYEFEVTDDAVHPDQYETGRIESEGGEIWFVHYAIKVPEIDKSEKDAWLNIMSTDDLKNWGK
;
A
#
# COMPACT_ATOMS: atom_id res chain seq x y z
N MET A 1 8.83 -15.96 -1.35
CA MET A 1 8.25 -14.69 -1.83
C MET A 1 9.01 -13.55 -1.19
N LYS A 2 9.68 -12.72 -1.98
CA LYS A 2 10.12 -11.41 -1.48
C LYS A 2 8.89 -10.52 -1.58
N LEU A 3 8.34 -10.12 -0.43
CA LEU A 3 7.35 -9.07 -0.38
C LEU A 3 8.06 -7.81 -0.88
N VAL A 4 7.82 -7.42 -2.13
CA VAL A 4 8.21 -6.09 -2.60
C VAL A 4 7.27 -5.16 -1.86
N LEU A 5 7.70 -4.69 -0.68
CA LEU A 5 7.13 -3.52 -0.06
C LEU A 5 7.32 -2.40 -1.07
N VAL A 6 6.28 -2.11 -1.85
CA VAL A 6 6.19 -0.84 -2.56
C VAL A 6 6.45 0.24 -1.52
N LEU A 7 7.21 1.27 -1.87
CA LEU A 7 7.58 2.34 -0.93
C LEU A 7 6.34 2.97 -0.26
N THR A 8 5.18 2.86 -0.91
CA THR A 8 3.84 3.21 -0.41
C THR A 8 3.34 2.30 0.72
N GLY A 9 3.71 1.02 0.76
CA GLY A 9 3.31 0.03 1.78
C GLY A 9 3.98 0.21 3.15
N LEU A 10 4.64 1.34 3.40
CA LEU A 10 5.29 1.65 4.66
C LEU A 10 4.23 1.96 5.73
N ILE A 11 3.76 0.89 6.39
CA ILE A 11 2.76 0.96 7.45
C ILE A 11 3.27 1.87 8.57
N MET A 12 2.65 3.05 8.71
CA MET A 12 2.87 3.90 9.86
C MET A 12 2.28 3.21 11.09
N MET A 13 3.15 2.66 11.93
CA MET A 13 2.73 2.15 13.23
C MET A 13 2.25 3.33 14.06
N SER A 14 0.95 3.36 14.34
CA SER A 14 0.40 4.29 15.32
C SER A 14 1.05 3.97 16.68
N ALA A 15 1.84 4.91 17.20
CA ALA A 15 2.34 4.84 18.56
C ALA A 15 1.16 5.06 19.53
N ALA A 16 0.37 4.02 19.77
CA ALA A 16 -0.41 3.94 20.99
C ALA A 16 0.58 3.69 22.14
N CYS A 17 0.70 4.65 23.05
CA CYS A 17 1.46 4.48 24.29
C CYS A 17 1.03 3.20 25.01
N SER A 18 1.84 2.15 24.91
CA SER A 18 1.67 0.89 25.62
C SER A 18 2.26 1.04 27.03
N GLY A 19 1.38 1.01 28.02
CA GLY A 19 1.77 0.82 29.42
C GLY A 19 2.26 -0.61 29.63
N ALA A 20 3.45 -0.73 30.22
CA ALA A 20 4.16 -1.96 30.50
C ALA A 20 3.39 -2.98 31.34
N ALA A 21 3.53 -4.26 30.97
CA ALA A 21 3.70 -5.36 31.93
C ALA A 21 4.32 -6.58 31.23
N GLU A 22 5.58 -6.85 31.56
CA GLU A 22 6.30 -8.10 31.27
C GLU A 22 5.69 -9.28 32.03
N SER A 23 5.63 -10.46 31.40
CA SER A 23 6.07 -11.71 32.04
C SER A 23 6.32 -12.79 30.98
N GLU A 24 7.57 -13.27 30.90
CA GLU A 24 7.99 -14.48 30.19
C GLU A 24 7.85 -15.74 31.10
N PRO A 25 8.38 -16.94 30.77
CA PRO A 25 7.67 -18.03 30.08
C PRO A 25 7.73 -19.36 30.88
N ALA A 26 7.13 -20.45 30.34
CA ALA A 26 7.34 -21.80 30.87
C ALA A 26 7.43 -22.85 29.76
N SER A 27 8.15 -23.92 30.08
CA SER A 27 8.98 -24.76 29.24
C SER A 27 8.47 -26.22 29.21
N ASP A 28 8.53 -26.84 28.02
CA ASP A 28 9.06 -28.19 27.72
C ASP A 28 8.32 -29.47 28.20
N LYS A 29 7.91 -30.35 27.26
CA LYS A 29 8.57 -31.67 27.01
C LYS A 29 7.85 -32.61 26.03
N MET A 30 8.72 -33.30 25.27
CA MET A 30 8.57 -34.41 24.30
C MET A 30 7.75 -35.62 24.76
N THR A 31 7.16 -36.35 23.79
CA THR A 31 7.45 -37.79 23.57
C THR A 31 7.15 -38.23 22.12
N ALA A 32 8.00 -39.10 21.59
CA ALA A 32 8.03 -39.62 20.21
C ALA A 32 7.29 -40.98 20.04
N ALA A 33 7.05 -41.33 18.77
CA ALA A 33 6.24 -42.43 18.21
C ALA A 33 6.75 -43.87 18.45
N PRO A 34 6.10 -44.94 17.90
CA PRO A 34 6.45 -45.38 16.53
C PRO A 34 5.36 -46.13 15.67
N VAL A 35 5.47 -45.98 14.33
CA VAL A 35 5.59 -47.04 13.28
C VAL A 35 4.39 -47.61 12.45
N LYS A 36 4.45 -47.27 11.14
CA LYS A 36 4.36 -48.04 9.86
C LYS A 36 3.04 -48.45 9.16
N ASN A 37 2.97 -47.93 7.92
CA ASN A 37 2.67 -48.51 6.59
C ASN A 37 1.30 -49.17 6.30
N ALA A 38 0.59 -48.62 5.32
CA ALA A 38 0.41 -49.24 3.99
C ALA A 38 -0.27 -48.25 3.02
N ILE A 39 0.22 -48.24 1.78
CA ILE A 39 -0.33 -47.53 0.62
C ILE A 39 -1.29 -48.49 -0.09
N GLU A 40 -2.46 -48.02 -0.52
CA GLU A 40 -3.11 -48.54 -1.72
C GLU A 40 -3.95 -47.42 -2.38
N GLU A 41 -3.69 -47.22 -3.66
CA GLU A 41 -4.37 -46.30 -4.58
C GLU A 41 -5.83 -46.68 -4.81
N VAL A 42 -6.69 -45.67 -5.00
CA VAL A 42 -7.83 -45.79 -5.91
C VAL A 42 -8.06 -44.45 -6.59
N ASP A 43 -7.85 -44.46 -7.89
CA ASP A 43 -8.26 -43.45 -8.85
C ASP A 43 -9.76 -43.14 -8.71
N ALA A 44 -10.09 -41.86 -8.56
CA ALA A 44 -11.39 -41.35 -8.91
C ALA A 44 -11.22 -39.95 -9.49
N ALA A 45 -11.47 -39.87 -10.79
CA ALA A 45 -11.53 -38.65 -11.58
C ALA A 45 -12.34 -37.56 -10.88
N GLY A 46 -11.71 -36.40 -10.75
CA GLY A 46 -12.33 -35.14 -10.43
C GLY A 46 -11.44 -34.06 -11.02
N GLU A 47 -11.64 -33.76 -12.31
CA GLU A 47 -11.21 -32.49 -12.86
C GLU A 47 -11.93 -31.40 -12.06
N GLU A 48 -11.30 -30.89 -10.99
CA GLU A 48 -11.57 -29.56 -10.49
C GLU A 48 -11.07 -28.59 -11.57
N LYS A 49 -11.89 -28.47 -12.61
CA LYS A 49 -11.81 -27.41 -13.57
C LYS A 49 -12.14 -26.16 -12.76
N ASP A 50 -11.11 -25.41 -12.41
CA ASP A 50 -11.17 -24.08 -11.81
C ASP A 50 -12.13 -23.21 -12.64
N ALA A 51 -13.41 -23.30 -12.30
CA ALA A 51 -14.39 -22.28 -12.58
C ALA A 51 -14.19 -21.23 -11.49
N GLU A 52 -13.05 -20.55 -11.55
CA GLU A 52 -12.96 -19.18 -11.04
C GLU A 52 -13.91 -18.38 -11.92
N GLU A 53 -15.17 -18.36 -11.50
CA GLU A 53 -16.17 -17.41 -11.94
C GLU A 53 -15.48 -16.05 -11.93
N ALA A 54 -15.25 -15.48 -13.12
CA ALA A 54 -14.56 -14.21 -13.28
C ALA A 54 -15.43 -13.11 -12.65
N ALA A 55 -15.32 -12.96 -11.33
CA ALA A 55 -15.77 -11.78 -10.64
C ALA A 55 -15.06 -10.61 -11.33
N GLU A 56 -15.84 -9.69 -11.89
CA GLU A 56 -15.29 -8.47 -12.46
C GLU A 56 -14.42 -7.80 -11.38
N LYS A 57 -13.11 -7.78 -11.60
CA LYS A 57 -12.19 -7.10 -10.70
C LYS A 57 -12.56 -5.62 -10.72
N GLU A 58 -12.66 -5.03 -9.53
CA GLU A 58 -12.90 -3.61 -9.36
C GLU A 58 -11.97 -2.79 -10.26
N SER A 59 -12.55 -1.92 -11.10
CA SER A 59 -11.80 -1.08 -12.03
C SER A 59 -12.41 0.31 -12.17
N PHE A 60 -11.60 1.28 -12.59
CA PHE A 60 -12.04 2.65 -12.85
C PHE A 60 -11.18 3.32 -13.92
N ILE A 61 -11.64 4.48 -14.42
CA ILE A 61 -10.88 5.31 -15.34
C ILE A 61 -10.37 6.54 -14.59
N ALA A 62 -9.05 6.74 -14.59
CA ALA A 62 -8.39 7.93 -14.08
C ALA A 62 -7.25 8.34 -15.01
N ASN A 63 -7.11 9.65 -15.21
CA ASN A 63 -6.17 10.25 -16.17
C ASN A 63 -6.22 9.58 -17.57
N GLY A 64 -7.42 9.22 -18.04
CA GLY A 64 -7.62 8.57 -19.35
C GLY A 64 -7.15 7.12 -19.44
N LYS A 65 -6.72 6.49 -18.33
CA LYS A 65 -6.27 5.10 -18.26
C LYS A 65 -7.25 4.26 -17.45
N GLU A 66 -7.39 2.99 -17.81
CA GLU A 66 -8.13 2.01 -17.02
C GLU A 66 -7.21 1.42 -15.94
N TRP A 67 -7.68 1.47 -14.70
CA TRP A 67 -7.01 0.97 -13.51
C TRP A 67 -7.77 -0.21 -12.96
N GLN A 68 -7.06 -1.26 -12.56
CA GLN A 68 -7.64 -2.51 -12.07
C GLN A 68 -7.06 -2.85 -10.71
N LEU A 69 -7.89 -3.32 -9.79
CA LEU A 69 -7.46 -3.74 -8.46
C LEU A 69 -6.48 -4.91 -8.57
N GLY A 70 -5.22 -4.66 -8.17
CA GLY A 70 -4.13 -5.63 -8.16
C GLY A 70 -3.92 -6.27 -6.79
N PHE A 71 -4.16 -5.52 -5.71
CA PHE A 71 -3.98 -6.00 -4.34
C PHE A 71 -4.89 -5.26 -3.36
N THR A 72 -5.29 -5.96 -2.29
CA THR A 72 -6.04 -5.36 -1.17
C THR A 72 -5.66 -6.03 0.15
N ASP A 73 -5.57 -5.23 1.21
CA ASP A 73 -5.43 -5.69 2.58
C ASP A 73 -6.35 -4.87 3.50
N SER A 74 -6.84 -5.51 4.56
CA SER A 74 -7.72 -4.91 5.57
C SER A 74 -7.23 -5.10 7.01
N GLN A 75 -6.07 -5.76 7.23
CA GLN A 75 -5.61 -6.13 8.58
C GLN A 75 -5.34 -4.95 9.50
N ASN A 76 -4.82 -3.84 8.96
CA ASN A 76 -4.41 -2.66 9.75
C ASN A 76 -5.08 -1.37 9.27
N GLY A 77 -6.32 -1.46 8.78
CA GLY A 77 -6.96 -0.41 7.99
C GLY A 77 -7.14 -0.87 6.56
N LEU A 78 -7.63 0.01 5.67
CA LEU A 78 -7.75 -0.32 4.25
C LEU A 78 -6.41 -0.06 3.56
N LEU A 79 -6.00 -0.97 2.69
CA LEU A 79 -5.00 -0.73 1.65
C LEU A 79 -5.53 -1.35 0.36
N LYS A 80 -5.62 -0.56 -0.71
CA LYS A 80 -5.91 -1.03 -2.07
C LYS A 80 -4.82 -0.51 -3.00
N GLU A 81 -4.36 -1.37 -3.91
CA GLU A 81 -3.42 -1.01 -4.97
C GLU A 81 -4.02 -1.33 -6.33
N TYR A 82 -3.97 -0.34 -7.22
CA TYR A 82 -4.49 -0.44 -8.58
C TYR A 82 -3.36 -0.26 -9.57
N VAL A 83 -3.37 -1.11 -10.59
CA VAL A 83 -2.36 -1.20 -11.65
C VAL A 83 -3.03 -1.02 -13.01
N LEU A 84 -2.24 -0.77 -14.05
CA LEU A 84 -2.75 -0.70 -15.41
C LEU A 84 -3.17 -2.08 -15.94
N ALA A 85 -4.04 -2.10 -16.94
CA ALA A 85 -4.49 -3.33 -17.57
C ALA A 85 -3.29 -4.20 -18.06
N GLY A 86 -3.25 -5.45 -17.62
CA GLY A 86 -2.18 -6.40 -17.94
C GLY A 86 -0.99 -6.38 -16.99
N GLU A 87 -0.98 -5.49 -15.99
CA GLU A 87 0.03 -5.42 -14.94
C GLU A 87 -0.43 -6.10 -13.63
N THR A 88 0.50 -6.22 -12.70
CA THR A 88 0.36 -6.72 -11.33
C THR A 88 1.17 -5.83 -10.39
N VAL A 89 0.94 -5.94 -9.08
CA VAL A 89 1.72 -5.20 -8.07
C VAL A 89 3.20 -5.57 -8.03
N ASP A 90 3.62 -6.64 -8.71
CA ASP A 90 5.03 -7.01 -8.84
C ASP A 90 5.70 -6.42 -10.10
N ASN A 91 4.92 -6.09 -11.15
CA ASN A 91 5.45 -5.65 -12.44
C ASN A 91 4.92 -4.29 -12.94
N TRP A 92 4.19 -3.55 -12.10
CA TRP A 92 3.58 -2.25 -12.43
C TRP A 92 4.57 -1.25 -13.04
N SER A 93 4.08 -0.43 -13.95
CA SER A 93 4.78 0.78 -14.44
C SER A 93 4.27 2.04 -13.76
N GLU A 94 2.96 2.06 -13.47
CA GLU A 94 2.27 3.07 -12.68
C GLU A 94 1.39 2.41 -11.62
N LEU A 95 1.25 3.04 -10.46
CA LEU A 95 0.51 2.49 -9.32
C LEU A 95 -0.31 3.58 -8.65
N ILE A 96 -1.59 3.27 -8.37
CA ILE A 96 -2.40 4.03 -7.43
C ILE A 96 -2.52 3.24 -6.14
N THR A 97 -2.16 3.85 -5.01
CA THR A 97 -2.37 3.26 -3.69
C THR A 97 -3.37 4.10 -2.91
N VAL A 98 -4.42 3.47 -2.38
CA VAL A 98 -5.38 4.07 -1.45
C VAL A 98 -5.24 3.41 -0.10
N GLN A 99 -4.99 4.20 0.95
CA GLN A 99 -4.91 3.71 2.32
C GLN A 99 -5.86 4.47 3.23
N ARG A 100 -6.38 3.78 4.25
CA ARG A 100 -7.22 4.38 5.27
C ARG A 100 -6.92 3.78 6.63
N PHE A 101 -6.65 4.64 7.59
CA PHE A 101 -6.42 4.25 8.98
C PHE A 101 -7.39 4.98 9.91
N SER A 102 -7.63 4.40 11.08
CA SER A 102 -8.36 5.08 12.14
C SER A 102 -7.52 6.20 12.74
N ASN A 103 -8.13 7.37 12.94
CA ASN A 103 -7.55 8.56 13.57
C ASN A 103 -8.53 9.17 14.61
N PRO A 104 -8.92 8.42 15.65
CA PRO A 104 -9.98 8.85 16.58
C PRO A 104 -9.54 10.04 17.45
N ASN A 105 -8.23 10.25 17.59
CA ASN A 105 -7.65 11.34 18.38
C ASN A 105 -7.42 12.61 17.56
N GLY A 106 -7.71 12.59 16.25
CA GLY A 106 -7.56 13.76 15.39
C GLY A 106 -6.11 14.24 15.26
N ALA A 107 -5.15 13.32 15.14
CA ALA A 107 -3.78 13.68 14.81
C ALA A 107 -3.74 14.43 13.47
N ARG A 108 -2.81 15.39 13.35
CA ARG A 108 -2.80 16.30 12.20
C ARG A 108 -2.23 15.60 10.97
N VAL A 109 -2.70 15.99 9.79
CA VAL A 109 -2.13 15.50 8.52
C VAL A 109 -0.63 15.76 8.41
N GLN A 110 -0.13 16.85 9.01
CA GLN A 110 1.30 17.15 9.07
C GLN A 110 2.10 16.13 9.88
N ASP A 111 1.53 15.61 10.97
CA ASP A 111 2.21 14.62 11.81
C ASP A 111 2.36 13.30 11.06
N PHE A 112 1.35 12.94 10.27
CA PHE A 112 1.39 11.80 9.35
C PHE A 112 2.40 12.02 8.22
N ALA A 113 2.39 13.18 7.56
CA ALA A 113 3.38 13.50 6.52
C ALA A 113 4.82 13.44 7.03
N ALA A 114 5.07 13.96 8.23
CA ALA A 114 6.40 13.93 8.85
C ALA A 114 6.86 12.49 9.16
N GLN A 115 5.97 11.66 9.68
CA GLN A 115 6.26 10.24 9.93
C GLN A 115 6.50 9.48 8.62
N PHE A 116 5.69 9.73 7.58
CA PHE A 116 5.86 9.13 6.27
C PHE A 116 7.22 9.51 5.67
N LYS A 117 7.55 10.80 5.65
CA LYS A 117 8.85 11.30 5.20
C LYS A 117 10.02 10.67 5.98
N ALA A 118 9.94 10.61 7.30
CA ALA A 118 10.98 10.00 8.12
C ALA A 118 11.15 8.50 7.82
N ALA A 119 10.06 7.82 7.50
CA ALA A 119 10.08 6.42 7.14
C ALA A 119 10.69 6.22 5.73
N LEU A 120 10.41 7.11 4.76
CA LEU A 120 11.08 7.16 3.45
C LEU A 120 12.60 7.40 3.61
N GLU A 121 12.99 8.39 4.42
CA GLU A 121 14.41 8.70 4.69
C GLU A 121 15.17 7.53 5.33
N LYS A 122 14.46 6.63 6.03
CA LYS A 122 15.03 5.42 6.61
C LYS A 122 15.12 4.27 5.60
N SER A 123 14.20 4.20 4.63
CA SER A 123 14.12 3.10 3.67
C SER A 123 14.94 3.32 2.40
N VAL A 124 15.21 4.58 2.04
CA VAL A 124 15.97 4.96 0.85
C VAL A 124 17.43 5.18 1.21
N ALA A 125 18.33 4.42 0.58
CA ALA A 125 19.78 4.58 0.65
C ALA A 125 20.35 5.43 -0.50
N GLY A 126 19.58 5.57 -1.60
CA GLY A 126 19.88 6.47 -2.71
C GLY A 126 19.52 7.94 -2.40
N ASN A 127 19.20 8.70 -3.45
CA ASN A 127 18.75 10.07 -3.33
C ASN A 127 17.24 10.12 -3.11
N LEU A 128 16.80 10.91 -2.12
CA LEU A 128 15.40 11.21 -1.86
C LEU A 128 15.18 12.72 -1.90
N ARG A 129 14.27 13.19 -2.77
CA ARG A 129 13.73 14.55 -2.72
C ARG A 129 12.28 14.46 -2.28
N PHE A 130 11.92 15.10 -1.17
CA PHE A 130 10.54 15.15 -0.68
C PHE A 130 10.09 16.60 -0.51
N GLN A 131 8.91 16.94 -1.02
CA GLN A 131 8.38 18.29 -0.97
C GLN A 131 6.90 18.30 -0.58
N ILE A 132 6.54 19.15 0.37
CA ILE A 132 5.15 19.55 0.62
C ILE A 132 4.77 20.63 -0.40
N LEU A 133 3.67 20.43 -1.10
CA LEU A 133 3.16 21.33 -2.14
C LEU A 133 2.18 22.34 -1.56
N THR A 134 1.15 21.84 -0.88
CA THR A 134 0.11 22.64 -0.20
C THR A 134 -0.39 21.89 1.02
N GLU A 135 -0.83 22.63 2.03
CA GLU A 135 -1.41 22.04 3.23
C GLU A 135 -2.42 22.98 3.90
N ASP A 136 -3.39 22.36 4.57
CA ASP A 136 -4.31 22.98 5.51
C ASP A 136 -4.51 22.08 6.74
N ALA A 137 -5.55 22.34 7.53
CA ALA A 137 -5.81 21.57 8.75
C ALA A 137 -6.24 20.11 8.49
N LYS A 138 -6.80 19.83 7.32
CA LYS A 138 -7.38 18.54 6.94
C LYS A 138 -6.73 17.90 5.73
N ASN A 139 -6.02 18.66 4.89
CA ASN A 139 -5.41 18.17 3.66
C ASN A 139 -3.93 18.53 3.60
N LEU A 140 -3.14 17.65 3.01
CA LEU A 140 -1.73 17.90 2.69
C LEU A 140 -1.38 17.19 1.38
N PHE A 141 -0.86 17.94 0.42
CA PHE A 141 -0.36 17.43 -0.85
C PHE A 141 1.16 17.45 -0.85
N TYR A 142 1.76 16.39 -1.37
CA TYR A 142 3.20 16.25 -1.44
C TYR A 142 3.63 15.56 -2.73
N GLU A 143 4.91 15.71 -3.07
CA GLU A 143 5.60 14.90 -4.06
C GLU A 143 6.93 14.41 -3.50
N PHE A 144 7.42 13.29 -4.03
CA PHE A 144 8.80 12.87 -3.83
C PHE A 144 9.37 12.15 -5.04
N GLU A 145 10.70 12.11 -5.09
CA GLU A 145 11.47 11.37 -6.07
C GLU A 145 12.51 10.51 -5.36
N VAL A 146 12.69 9.29 -5.86
CA VAL A 146 13.79 8.39 -5.48
C VAL A 146 14.64 8.18 -6.73
N THR A 147 15.96 8.32 -6.59
CA THR A 147 16.93 7.99 -7.65
C THR A 147 18.17 7.34 -7.06
N ASP A 148 18.89 6.56 -7.87
CA ASP A 148 20.17 5.93 -7.48
C ASP A 148 20.06 5.02 -6.23
N ASP A 149 18.92 4.36 -6.03
CA ASP A 149 18.71 3.41 -4.94
C ASP A 149 18.91 1.95 -5.42
N ALA A 150 19.53 1.11 -4.59
CA ALA A 150 19.83 -0.28 -4.95
C ALA A 150 18.64 -1.23 -4.78
N VAL A 151 17.62 -0.83 -4.03
CA VAL A 151 16.44 -1.62 -3.68
C VAL A 151 15.20 -1.08 -4.35
N HIS A 152 15.03 0.25 -4.33
CA HIS A 152 13.88 0.93 -4.88
C HIS A 152 14.17 1.37 -6.32
N PRO A 153 13.21 1.24 -7.24
CA PRO A 153 13.38 1.77 -8.59
C PRO A 153 13.46 3.30 -8.55
N ASP A 154 14.13 3.89 -9.54
CA ASP A 154 13.96 5.30 -9.82
C ASP A 154 12.48 5.59 -10.06
N GLN A 155 11.92 6.49 -9.27
CA GLN A 155 10.48 6.76 -9.29
C GLN A 155 10.15 8.18 -8.86
N TYR A 156 9.02 8.66 -9.38
CA TYR A 156 8.31 9.84 -8.93
C TYR A 156 7.01 9.41 -8.27
N GLU A 157 6.65 10.06 -7.18
CA GLU A 157 5.38 9.87 -6.51
C GLU A 157 4.77 11.21 -6.10
N THR A 158 3.44 11.34 -6.23
CA THR A 158 2.67 12.44 -5.66
C THR A 158 1.52 11.88 -4.85
N GLY A 159 1.06 12.61 -3.84
CA GLY A 159 -0.02 12.12 -3.01
C GLY A 159 -0.76 13.20 -2.23
N ARG A 160 -1.91 12.79 -1.69
CA ARG A 160 -2.74 13.55 -0.75
C ARG A 160 -2.90 12.75 0.54
N ILE A 161 -2.68 13.42 1.66
CA ILE A 161 -3.07 12.97 2.99
C ILE A 161 -4.28 13.79 3.40
N GLU A 162 -5.36 13.13 3.85
CA GLU A 162 -6.54 13.82 4.35
C GLU A 162 -7.05 13.23 5.65
N SER A 163 -7.45 14.09 6.59
CA SER A 163 -8.25 13.68 7.74
C SER A 163 -9.74 14.04 7.60
N GLU A 164 -10.59 13.01 7.65
CA GLU A 164 -12.04 13.13 7.61
C GLU A 164 -12.68 12.07 8.52
N GLY A 165 -13.75 12.42 9.25
CA GLY A 165 -14.59 11.42 9.94
C GLY A 165 -13.90 10.61 11.06
N GLY A 166 -12.78 11.10 11.61
CA GLY A 166 -11.97 10.30 12.55
C GLY A 166 -11.11 9.25 11.85
N GLU A 167 -10.86 9.42 10.56
CA GLU A 167 -9.98 8.61 9.73
C GLU A 167 -8.85 9.49 9.16
N ILE A 168 -7.81 8.82 8.68
CA ILE A 168 -6.73 9.41 7.89
C ILE A 168 -6.63 8.60 6.60
N TRP A 169 -6.72 9.30 5.48
CA TRP A 169 -6.68 8.75 4.14
C TRP A 169 -5.37 9.14 3.46
N PHE A 170 -4.79 8.19 2.74
CA PHE A 170 -3.67 8.43 1.84
C PHE A 170 -4.07 8.00 0.45
N VAL A 171 -3.77 8.86 -0.52
CA VAL A 171 -3.95 8.55 -1.94
C VAL A 171 -2.65 8.89 -2.63
N HIS A 172 -2.06 7.90 -3.29
CA HIS A 172 -0.76 7.97 -3.93
C HIS A 172 -0.90 7.68 -5.42
N TYR A 173 -0.09 8.35 -6.23
CA TYR A 173 0.22 7.96 -7.60
C TYR A 173 1.74 7.87 -7.73
N ALA A 174 2.23 6.70 -8.11
CA ALA A 174 3.64 6.42 -8.34
C ALA A 174 3.88 5.98 -9.79
N ILE A 175 5.04 6.35 -10.34
CA ILE A 175 5.49 5.96 -11.68
C ILE A 175 7.00 5.70 -11.67
N LYS A 176 7.45 4.62 -12.32
CA LYS A 176 8.86 4.21 -12.40
C LYS A 176 9.67 5.02 -13.41
N VAL A 177 9.61 6.34 -13.27
CA VAL A 177 10.48 7.31 -13.96
C VAL A 177 10.96 8.35 -12.95
N PRO A 178 12.18 8.88 -13.10
CA PRO A 178 12.75 9.80 -12.10
C PRO A 178 12.05 11.17 -12.05
N GLU A 179 11.37 11.56 -13.12
CA GLU A 179 10.63 12.83 -13.22
C GLU A 179 9.50 12.71 -14.24
N ILE A 180 8.38 13.40 -13.99
CA ILE A 180 7.28 13.55 -14.94
C ILE A 180 7.08 15.02 -15.32
N ASP A 181 6.46 15.25 -16.48
CA ASP A 181 6.19 16.60 -16.95
C ASP A 181 5.16 17.35 -16.07
N LYS A 182 5.19 18.69 -16.14
CA LYS A 182 4.31 19.53 -15.32
C LYS A 182 2.83 19.25 -15.59
N SER A 183 2.45 18.95 -16.82
CA SER A 183 1.04 18.67 -17.17
C SER A 183 0.53 17.41 -16.49
N GLU A 184 1.32 16.35 -16.45
CA GLU A 184 1.01 15.09 -15.78
C GLU A 184 0.94 15.31 -14.26
N LYS A 185 1.88 16.08 -13.68
CA LYS A 185 1.82 16.48 -12.26
C LYS A 185 0.51 17.20 -11.93
N ASP A 186 0.17 18.23 -12.71
CA ASP A 186 -1.03 19.03 -12.50
C ASP A 186 -2.31 18.17 -12.65
N ALA A 187 -2.32 17.23 -13.61
CA ALA A 187 -3.43 16.30 -13.81
C ALA A 187 -3.66 15.42 -12.57
N TRP A 188 -2.61 14.80 -12.03
CA TRP A 188 -2.73 13.95 -10.84
C TRP A 188 -3.10 14.73 -9.59
N LEU A 189 -2.54 15.92 -9.38
CA LEU A 189 -2.94 16.79 -8.27
C LEU A 189 -4.43 17.17 -8.36
N ASN A 190 -4.92 17.46 -9.56
CA ASN A 190 -6.34 17.74 -9.76
C ASN A 190 -7.21 16.51 -9.47
N ILE A 191 -6.85 15.32 -9.96
CA ILE A 191 -7.59 14.07 -9.67
C ILE A 191 -7.58 13.78 -8.17
N MET A 192 -6.44 13.91 -7.49
CA MET A 192 -6.33 13.68 -6.04
C MET A 192 -7.07 14.73 -5.20
N SER A 193 -7.33 15.91 -5.75
CA SER A 193 -8.11 16.94 -5.07
C SER A 193 -9.61 16.62 -5.01
N THR A 194 -10.09 15.69 -5.83
CA THR A 194 -11.47 15.19 -5.74
C THR A 194 -11.59 14.08 -4.70
N ASP A 195 -12.82 13.71 -4.37
CA ASP A 195 -13.10 12.57 -3.48
C ASP A 195 -13.29 11.26 -4.25
N ASP A 196 -13.14 11.27 -5.59
CA ASP A 196 -13.45 10.13 -6.44
C ASP A 196 -12.56 8.93 -6.10
N LEU A 197 -11.27 9.18 -5.86
CA LEU A 197 -10.29 8.16 -5.44
C LEU A 197 -10.63 7.51 -4.10
N LYS A 198 -11.25 8.25 -3.16
CA LYS A 198 -11.71 7.67 -1.88
C LYS A 198 -13.00 6.89 -2.03
N ASN A 199 -13.86 7.29 -2.97
CA ASN A 199 -15.08 6.56 -3.28
C ASN A 199 -14.79 5.20 -3.93
N TRP A 200 -13.61 5.02 -4.54
CA TRP A 200 -13.13 3.71 -4.99
C TRP A 200 -12.59 2.85 -3.84
N GLY A 201 -12.21 3.46 -2.71
CA GLY A 201 -11.85 2.77 -1.47
C GLY A 201 -13.03 2.27 -0.62
N LYS A 202 -14.29 2.54 -1.01
CA LYS A 202 -15.48 2.15 -0.25
C LYS A 202 -15.98 0.73 -0.57
#